data_AF-A0A2T6DYQ0-F1
#
_entry.id   AF-A0A2T6DYQ0-F1
#
_cell.length_a   1.000
_cell.length_b   1.000
_cell.length_c   1.000
_cell.angle_alpha   90.00
_cell.angle_beta   90.00
_cell.angle_gamma   90.00
#
_symmetry.space_group_name_H-M   'P 1'
#
loop_
_entity.id
_entity.type
_entity.pdbx_description
1 polymer ?
#
loop_
_entity_poly.entity_id
_entity_poly.type
_entity_poly.pdbx_seq_one_letter_code
_entity_poly.pdbx_strand_id
1 'polypeptide(L)'
;MNADAARQHVRTCRERMDALYQKPVFDEWVVVSFASTEAKVVFYDGPRGETFEKNLHSDSAPLMREMQDRNYSIGDFEFVQEARGSRFDACVRAGETTYLFCNNTYGSMAELRRDPRWLKAQVPFVDLTEKFRADPLV
;
A
#
# COMPACT_ATOMS: atom_id res chain seq x y z
N MET A 1 -16.18 2.50 -2.21
CA MET A 1 -16.22 2.68 -0.75
C MET A 1 -15.75 4.08 -0.38
N ASN A 2 -16.08 4.56 0.83
CA ASN A 2 -15.53 5.82 1.35
C ASN A 2 -14.21 5.60 2.13
N ALA A 3 -13.54 6.71 2.50
CA ALA A 3 -12.24 6.67 3.17
C ALA A 3 -12.26 5.95 4.53
N ASP A 4 -13.34 6.07 5.31
CA ASP A 4 -13.44 5.41 6.62
C ASP A 4 -13.58 3.90 6.49
N ALA A 5 -14.40 3.42 5.55
CA ALA A 5 -14.53 2.01 5.22
C ALA A 5 -13.20 1.43 4.70
N ALA A 6 -12.53 2.16 3.80
CA ALA A 6 -11.20 1.77 3.30
C ALA A 6 -10.18 1.66 4.44
N ARG A 7 -10.13 2.66 5.33
CA ARG A 7 -9.24 2.65 6.51
C ARG A 7 -9.49 1.43 7.39
N GLN A 8 -10.75 1.08 7.65
CA GLN A 8 -11.08 -0.09 8.45
C GLN A 8 -10.66 -1.40 7.76
N HIS A 9 -10.87 -1.52 6.44
CA HIS A 9 -10.44 -2.69 5.67
C HIS A 9 -8.91 -2.83 5.65
N VAL A 10 -8.18 -1.73 5.48
CA VAL A 10 -6.71 -1.74 5.51
C VAL A 10 -6.18 -2.13 6.89
N ARG A 11 -6.73 -1.58 7.97
CA ARG A 11 -6.34 -1.97 9.35
C ARG A 11 -6.60 -3.45 9.61
N THR A 12 -7.78 -3.93 9.24
CA THR A 12 -8.14 -5.35 9.38
C THR A 12 -7.20 -6.25 8.56
N CYS A 13 -6.84 -5.82 7.33
CA CYS A 13 -5.86 -6.52 6.51
C CYS A 13 -4.51 -6.61 7.22
N ARG A 14 -3.95 -5.47 7.65
CA ARG A 14 -2.68 -5.40 8.39
C ARG A 14 -2.66 -6.34 9.59
N GLU A 15 -3.66 -6.25 10.46
CA GLU A 15 -3.74 -7.10 11.66
C GLU A 15 -3.77 -8.59 11.32
N ARG A 16 -4.53 -8.99 10.29
CA ARG A 16 -4.58 -10.39 9.83
C ARG A 16 -3.27 -10.85 9.21
N MET A 17 -2.61 -9.99 8.42
CA MET A 17 -1.30 -10.28 7.85
C MET A 17 -0.28 -10.52 8.96
N ASP A 18 -0.22 -9.60 9.94
CA ASP A 18 0.69 -9.66 11.07
C ASP A 18 0.44 -10.89 11.95
N ALA A 19 -0.83 -11.25 12.17
CA ALA A 19 -1.20 -12.46 12.92
C ALA A 19 -0.75 -13.75 12.21
N LEU A 20 -0.93 -13.84 10.89
CA LEU A 20 -0.51 -15.00 10.10
C LEU A 20 1.02 -15.08 9.97
N TYR A 21 1.68 -13.94 9.91
CA TYR A 21 3.13 -13.82 9.80
C TYR A 21 3.85 -13.88 11.16
N GLN A 22 3.12 -13.65 12.25
CA GLN A 22 3.57 -13.59 13.65
C GLN A 22 4.58 -12.48 13.95
N LYS A 23 4.62 -11.44 13.12
CA LYS A 23 5.37 -10.19 13.27
C LYS A 23 4.83 -9.17 12.25
N PRO A 24 5.10 -7.87 12.41
CA PRO A 24 4.74 -6.88 11.41
C PRO A 24 5.27 -7.24 10.02
N VAL A 25 4.38 -7.31 9.02
CA VAL A 25 4.75 -7.51 7.61
C VAL A 25 5.09 -6.18 6.97
N PHE A 26 4.16 -5.23 7.05
CA PHE A 26 4.32 -3.84 6.65
C PHE A 26 3.95 -2.99 7.84
N ASP A 27 4.87 -2.16 8.30
CA ASP A 27 4.70 -1.28 9.44
C ASP A 27 4.24 0.12 9.04
N GLU A 28 4.22 0.42 7.74
CA GLU A 28 3.71 1.67 7.18
C GLU A 28 2.73 1.39 6.03
N TRP A 29 1.56 2.01 6.12
CA TRP A 29 0.46 1.91 5.17
C TRP A 29 -0.08 3.30 4.88
N VAL A 30 -0.16 3.67 3.61
CA VAL A 30 -0.64 4.98 3.20
C VAL A 30 -1.54 4.88 1.99
N VAL A 31 -2.69 5.55 2.06
CA VAL A 31 -3.53 5.77 0.89
C VAL A 31 -3.30 7.17 0.37
N VAL A 32 -2.94 7.26 -0.91
CA VAL A 32 -2.65 8.51 -1.60
C VAL A 32 -3.61 8.67 -2.77
N SER A 33 -4.22 9.84 -2.87
CA SER A 33 -5.00 10.26 -4.03
C SER A 33 -4.17 11.17 -4.93
N PHE A 34 -4.22 10.91 -6.23
CA PHE A 34 -3.66 11.72 -7.31
C PHE A 34 -4.76 12.41 -8.13
N ALA A 35 -5.93 12.65 -7.54
CA ALA A 35 -7.06 13.29 -8.23
C ALA A 35 -6.80 14.76 -8.59
N SER A 36 -5.89 15.41 -7.87
CA SER A 36 -5.47 16.79 -8.09
C SER A 36 -4.02 16.87 -8.59
N THR A 37 -3.59 18.06 -9.00
CA THR A 37 -2.19 18.35 -9.36
C THR A 37 -1.19 18.01 -8.26
N GLU A 38 -1.64 18.03 -7.01
CA GLU A 38 -0.87 17.60 -5.85
C GLU A 38 -1.44 16.28 -5.31
N ALA A 39 -0.53 15.37 -4.97
CA ALA A 39 -0.90 14.14 -4.27
C ALA A 39 -1.35 14.45 -2.84
N LYS A 40 -2.40 13.78 -2.38
CA LYS A 40 -2.96 13.96 -1.04
C LYS A 40 -2.99 12.64 -0.28
N VAL A 41 -2.56 12.66 0.97
CA VAL A 41 -2.77 11.54 1.89
C VAL A 41 -4.24 11.49 2.28
N VAL A 42 -4.92 10.38 1.97
CA VAL A 42 -6.29 10.09 2.40
C VAL A 42 -6.28 9.53 3.82
N PHE A 43 -5.37 8.61 4.09
CA PHE A 43 -5.00 8.24 5.44
C PHE A 43 -3.60 7.64 5.47
N TYR A 44 -3.01 7.68 6.65
CA TYR A 44 -1.68 7.17 6.92
C TYR A 44 -1.67 6.42 8.26
N ASP A 45 -0.94 5.31 8.31
CA ASP A 45 -0.69 4.52 9.50
C ASP A 45 0.73 3.95 9.44
N GLY A 46 1.63 4.47 10.27
CA GLY A 46 3.02 4.02 10.32
C GLY A 46 3.94 4.92 11.14
N PRO A 47 5.23 4.57 11.30
CA PRO A 47 6.13 5.27 12.21
C PRO A 47 6.63 6.65 11.72
N ARG A 48 6.51 6.95 10.41
CA ARG A 48 7.12 8.12 9.76
C ARG A 48 6.15 9.24 9.34
N GLY A 49 4.94 9.34 9.91
CA GLY A 49 3.85 10.17 9.36
C GLY A 49 4.22 11.61 8.99
N GLU A 50 4.79 12.37 9.93
CA GLU A 50 5.18 13.76 9.67
C GLU A 50 6.26 13.91 8.59
N THR A 51 7.19 12.95 8.50
CA THR A 51 8.26 12.99 7.49
C THR A 51 7.76 12.51 6.14
N PHE A 52 6.84 11.53 6.12
CA PHE A 52 6.20 11.05 4.91
C PHE A 52 5.44 12.17 4.21
N GLU A 53 4.56 12.88 4.94
CA GLU A 53 3.78 13.98 4.36
C GLU A 53 4.64 15.11 3.80
N LYS A 54 5.72 15.49 4.51
CA LYS A 54 6.68 16.50 4.03
C LYS A 54 7.36 16.10 2.73
N ASN A 55 7.73 14.82 2.60
CA ASN A 55 8.43 14.31 1.43
C ASN A 55 7.49 13.96 0.26
N LEU A 56 6.20 13.73 0.54
CA LEU A 56 5.22 13.37 -0.48
C LEU A 56 5.16 14.43 -1.60
N HIS A 57 5.23 15.71 -1.29
CA HIS A 57 5.21 16.75 -2.32
C HIS A 57 6.37 16.61 -3.32
N SER A 58 7.61 16.42 -2.84
CA SER A 58 8.78 16.22 -3.70
C SER A 58 8.75 14.88 -4.46
N ASP A 59 8.13 13.86 -3.86
CA ASP A 59 8.13 12.50 -4.39
C ASP A 59 6.90 12.12 -5.23
N SER A 60 5.86 12.94 -5.17
CA SER A 60 4.54 12.65 -5.75
C SER A 60 4.56 12.60 -7.28
N ALA A 61 5.20 13.56 -7.95
CA ALA A 61 5.14 13.64 -9.41
C ALA A 61 5.83 12.45 -10.11
N PRO A 62 7.05 12.01 -9.69
CA PRO A 62 7.63 10.82 -10.29
C PRO A 62 6.91 9.53 -9.85
N LEU A 63 6.33 9.47 -8.65
CA LEU A 63 5.54 8.32 -8.20
C LEU A 63 4.24 8.18 -9.02
N MET A 64 3.56 9.29 -9.25
CA MET A 64 2.35 9.34 -10.07
C MET A 64 2.64 8.87 -11.49
N ARG A 65 3.74 9.34 -12.11
CA ARG A 65 4.18 8.87 -13.43
C ARG A 65 4.46 7.37 -13.44
N GLU A 66 5.22 6.88 -12.45
CA GLU A 66 5.48 5.44 -12.31
C GLU A 66 4.16 4.65 -12.24
N MET A 67 3.19 5.10 -11.45
CA MET A 67 1.90 4.43 -11.30
C MET A 67 1.03 4.48 -12.55
N GLN A 68 1.11 5.55 -13.35
CA GLN A 68 0.44 5.66 -14.64
C GLN A 68 1.05 4.71 -15.68
N ASP A 69 2.38 4.59 -15.72
CA ASP A 69 3.10 3.72 -16.66
C ASP A 69 2.82 2.23 -16.42
N ARG A 70 2.52 1.84 -15.18
CA ARG A 70 2.16 0.46 -14.80
C ARG A 70 0.80 0.01 -15.34
N ASN A 71 -0.08 0.95 -15.72
CA ASN A 71 -1.42 0.70 -16.26
C ASN A 71 -2.27 -0.29 -15.42
N TYR A 72 -2.22 -0.16 -14.10
CA TYR A 72 -2.97 -1.02 -13.17
C TYR A 72 -4.48 -0.77 -13.23
N SER A 73 -5.24 -1.87 -13.34
CA SER A 73 -6.69 -1.88 -13.12
C SER A 73 -7.01 -1.79 -11.62
N ILE A 74 -8.23 -1.40 -11.27
CA ILE A 74 -8.63 -1.32 -9.85
C ILE A 74 -8.59 -2.73 -9.21
N GLY A 75 -7.94 -2.82 -8.07
CA GLY A 75 -7.63 -4.06 -7.37
C GLY A 75 -6.38 -4.76 -7.88
N ASP A 76 -5.71 -4.29 -8.93
CA ASP A 76 -4.38 -4.80 -9.26
C ASP A 76 -3.39 -4.40 -8.17
N PHE A 77 -2.44 -5.30 -7.91
CA PHE A 77 -1.45 -5.11 -6.88
C PHE A 77 -0.09 -5.67 -7.29
N GLU A 78 0.94 -5.18 -6.62
CA GLU A 78 2.32 -5.62 -6.80
C GLU A 78 3.00 -5.70 -5.43
N PHE A 79 3.83 -6.72 -5.27
CA PHE A 79 4.88 -6.77 -4.26
C PHE A 79 6.22 -6.59 -5.00
N VAL A 80 6.95 -5.50 -4.78
CA VAL A 80 8.17 -5.22 -5.57
C VAL A 80 9.28 -6.23 -5.27
N GLN A 81 10.05 -6.61 -6.29
CA GLN A 81 11.13 -7.59 -6.12
C GLN A 81 12.30 -7.04 -5.30
N GLU A 82 12.74 -5.83 -5.61
CA GLU A 82 13.74 -5.10 -4.83
C GLU A 82 13.17 -3.72 -4.47
N ALA A 83 13.11 -3.41 -3.17
CA ALA A 83 12.69 -2.11 -2.66
C ALA A 83 13.68 -0.97 -3.00
N ARG A 84 14.86 -1.33 -3.53
CA ARG A 84 15.96 -0.39 -3.73
C ARG A 84 15.73 0.43 -5.00
N GLY A 85 14.88 1.44 -4.87
CA GLY A 85 14.50 2.36 -5.95
C GLY A 85 12.99 2.52 -6.11
N SER A 86 12.18 1.59 -5.59
CA SER A 86 10.74 1.79 -5.45
C SER A 86 10.46 2.62 -4.19
N ARG A 87 9.45 3.49 -4.26
CA ARG A 87 9.01 4.28 -3.09
C ARG A 87 8.14 3.48 -2.10
N PHE A 88 7.84 2.23 -2.46
CA PHE A 88 6.97 1.31 -1.73
C PHE A 88 7.46 -0.14 -1.84
N ASP A 89 7.10 -0.99 -0.88
CA ASP A 89 7.31 -2.45 -0.91
C ASP A 89 6.13 -3.22 -1.50
N ALA A 90 4.93 -2.66 -1.37
CA ALA A 90 3.73 -3.15 -2.01
C ALA A 90 2.83 -2.00 -2.45
N CYS A 91 2.08 -2.19 -3.53
CA CYS A 91 1.05 -1.25 -3.94
C CYS A 91 -0.24 -1.95 -4.35
N VAL A 92 -1.38 -1.26 -4.18
CA VAL A 92 -2.68 -1.64 -4.74
C VAL A 92 -3.32 -0.43 -5.40
N ARG A 93 -3.89 -0.61 -6.60
CA ARG A 93 -4.79 0.37 -7.21
C ARG A 93 -6.14 0.35 -6.47
N ALA A 94 -6.33 1.25 -5.52
CA ALA A 94 -7.52 1.27 -4.65
C ALA A 94 -8.73 1.96 -5.29
N GLY A 95 -8.51 2.82 -6.27
CA GLY A 95 -9.55 3.53 -7.02
C GLY A 95 -9.00 4.19 -8.30
N GLU A 96 -9.80 4.99 -8.99
CA GLU A 96 -9.43 5.61 -10.28
C GLU A 96 -8.22 6.55 -10.21
N THR A 97 -7.99 7.17 -9.05
CA THR A 97 -6.84 8.06 -8.85
C THR A 97 -6.13 7.75 -7.54
N THR A 98 -6.49 6.65 -6.89
CA THR A 98 -6.10 6.38 -5.50
C THR A 98 -5.32 5.07 -5.42
N TYR A 99 -4.23 5.09 -4.66
CA TYR A 99 -3.36 3.93 -4.44
C TYR A 99 -3.14 3.72 -2.96
N LEU A 100 -3.08 2.45 -2.56
CA LEU A 100 -2.54 2.03 -1.28
C LEU A 100 -1.07 1.66 -1.48
N PHE A 101 -0.18 2.25 -0.70
CA PHE A 101 1.23 1.88 -0.64
C PHE A 101 1.55 1.31 0.74
N CYS A 102 2.38 0.28 0.78
CA CYS A 102 2.81 -0.37 2.00
C CYS A 102 4.34 -0.45 2.02
N ASN A 103 4.94 -0.25 3.18
CA ASN A 103 6.38 -0.34 3.41
C ASN A 103 6.67 -1.18 4.64
N ASN A 104 7.82 -1.87 4.60
CA ASN A 104 8.52 -2.39 5.75
C ASN A 104 9.77 -1.52 5.99
N THR A 105 9.74 -0.70 7.04
CA THR A 105 10.83 0.25 7.32
C THR A 105 12.03 -0.38 8.03
N TYR A 106 11.93 -1.66 8.42
CA TYR A 106 12.95 -2.38 9.18
C TYR A 106 13.65 -3.50 8.41
N GLY A 107 13.04 -4.00 7.33
CA GLY A 107 13.53 -5.13 6.56
C GLY A 107 13.16 -5.01 5.08
N SER A 108 13.67 -5.96 4.30
CA SER A 108 13.46 -6.00 2.85
C SER A 108 12.40 -7.01 2.46
N MET A 109 11.78 -6.80 1.29
CA MET A 109 10.90 -7.80 0.69
C MET A 109 11.57 -9.15 0.44
N ALA A 110 12.89 -9.18 0.19
CA ALA A 110 13.65 -10.41 0.05
C ALA A 110 13.69 -11.22 1.36
N GLU A 111 13.87 -10.55 2.50
CA GLU A 111 13.81 -11.18 3.82
C GLU A 111 12.40 -11.64 4.16
N LEU A 112 11.38 -10.84 3.84
CA LEU A 112 9.99 -11.22 4.07
C LEU A 112 9.62 -12.49 3.29
N ARG A 113 10.00 -12.57 2.01
CA ARG A 113 9.67 -13.71 1.14
C ARG A 113 10.35 -15.03 1.52
N ARG A 114 11.47 -14.99 2.24
CA ARG A 114 12.19 -16.19 2.70
C ARG A 114 11.49 -16.89 3.85
N ASP A 115 10.64 -16.18 4.59
CA ASP A 115 9.91 -16.75 5.70
C ASP A 115 8.74 -17.62 5.18
N PRO A 116 8.63 -18.89 5.57
CA PRO A 116 7.60 -19.80 5.05
C PRO A 116 6.18 -19.34 5.36
N ARG A 117 5.98 -18.43 6.33
CA ARG A 117 4.67 -17.86 6.65
C ARG A 117 4.20 -16.83 5.64
N TRP A 118 5.10 -16.29 4.81
CA TRP A 118 4.79 -15.25 3.81
C TRP A 118 3.63 -15.64 2.89
N LEU A 119 3.58 -16.90 2.42
CA LEU A 119 2.53 -17.34 1.51
C LEU A 119 1.13 -17.22 2.13
N LYS A 120 0.98 -17.54 3.42
CA LYS A 120 -0.28 -17.38 4.14
C LYS A 120 -0.57 -15.92 4.45
N ALA A 121 0.47 -15.15 4.80
CA ALA A 121 0.34 -13.74 5.13
C ALA A 121 -0.10 -12.88 3.93
N GLN A 122 0.05 -13.35 2.69
CA GLN A 122 -0.46 -12.65 1.51
C GLN A 122 -1.99 -12.73 1.37
N VAL A 123 -2.65 -13.75 1.94
CA VAL A 123 -4.08 -13.99 1.73
C VAL A 123 -4.95 -12.79 2.11
N PRO A 124 -4.79 -12.16 3.30
CA PRO A 124 -5.58 -10.97 3.64
C PRO A 124 -5.33 -9.78 2.70
N PHE A 125 -4.15 -9.68 2.12
CA PHE A 125 -3.81 -8.64 1.16
C PHE A 125 -4.58 -8.83 -0.15
N VAL A 126 -4.67 -10.07 -0.64
CA VAL A 126 -5.50 -10.41 -1.80
C VAL A 126 -6.99 -10.22 -1.48
N ASP A 127 -7.46 -10.60 -0.29
CA ASP A 127 -8.84 -10.33 0.13
C ASP A 127 -9.15 -8.81 0.09
N LEU A 128 -8.18 -7.97 0.49
CA LEU A 128 -8.30 -6.51 0.44
C LEU A 128 -8.37 -6.00 -1.01
N THR A 129 -7.61 -6.57 -1.94
CA THR A 129 -7.63 -6.16 -3.35
C THR A 129 -8.98 -6.46 -4.00
N GLU A 130 -9.60 -7.60 -3.65
CA GLU A 130 -10.95 -7.93 -4.11
C GLU A 130 -12.00 -6.93 -3.60
N LYS A 131 -11.84 -6.42 -2.37
CA LYS A 131 -12.74 -5.39 -1.84
C LYS A 131 -12.65 -4.09 -2.63
N PHE A 132 -11.44 -3.65 -2.99
CA PHE A 132 -11.27 -2.48 -3.84
C PHE A 132 -11.81 -2.70 -5.25
N ARG A 133 -11.67 -3.92 -5.79
CA ARG A 133 -12.26 -4.26 -7.10
C ARG A 133 -13.79 -4.21 -7.08
N ALA A 134 -14.40 -4.69 -6.00
CA ALA A 134 -15.85 -4.73 -5.85
C ALA A 134 -16.46 -3.35 -5.51
N ASP A 135 -15.78 -2.54 -4.69
CA ASP A 135 -16.26 -1.22 -4.27
C ASP A 135 -15.11 -0.20 -4.21
N PRO A 136 -14.66 0.33 -5.36
CA PRO A 136 -13.49 1.20 -5.46
C PRO A 136 -13.53 2.41 -4.54
N LEU A 137 -12.38 2.83 -4.01
CA LEU A 137 -12.29 4.02 -3.18
C LEU A 137 -12.52 5.28 -4.03
N VAL A 138 -13.53 6.06 -3.66
CA VAL A 138 -13.94 7.33 -4.28
C VAL A 138 -13.71 8.53 -3.36
#